data_AF-A0A0Q4I347-F1
#
_entry.id   AF-A0A0Q4I347-F1
#
_cell.length_a   1.000
_cell.length_b   1.000
_cell.length_c   1.000
_cell.angle_alpha   90.00
_cell.angle_beta   90.00
_cell.angle_gamma   90.00
#
_symmetry.space_group_name_H-M   'P 1'
#
loop_
_entity.id
_entity.type
_entity.pdbx_description
1 polymer ?
#
loop_
_entity_poly.entity_id
_entity_poly.type
_entity_poly.pdbx_seq_one_letter_code
_entity_poly.pdbx_strand_id
1 'polypeptide(L)'
;MVDRWCILRTSGAKTVPLAIALCEAGFDAWTPRALSLIAATKRKPASERAAPIVPTFVFVRAGQLDNLWRAHSLPTSNLPGFHILQLGGRVPEIGDATLSSLRAEEARALRVYEAQVAARDAGEARAKRIEQLRTEQARRKALRTEVKAIAAGDAVTVTDAPAFAGMVGTIVSGNGRSYVVGFGGSREWTIEAWQLVPVAVCSPSTRAA
;
A
#
# COMPACT_ATOMS: atom_id res chain seq x y z
N MET A 1 42.87 -1.68 16.07
CA MET A 1 42.28 -2.35 17.25
C MET A 1 41.22 -3.30 16.73
N VAL A 2 41.15 -4.52 17.27
CA VAL A 2 40.13 -5.49 16.82
C VAL A 2 38.80 -5.10 17.45
N ASP A 3 37.80 -4.91 16.61
CA ASP A 3 36.43 -4.65 17.00
C ASP A 3 35.86 -5.85 17.77
N ARG A 4 35.72 -5.70 19.09
CA ARG A 4 35.21 -6.72 20.00
C ARG A 4 33.92 -6.29 20.67
N TRP A 5 33.11 -7.27 21.01
CA TRP A 5 31.77 -7.12 21.58
C TRP A 5 31.66 -7.90 22.89
N CYS A 6 30.98 -7.32 23.88
CA CYS A 6 30.51 -8.03 25.06
C CYS A 6 29.01 -8.34 24.93
N ILE A 7 28.54 -9.32 25.69
CA ILE A 7 27.13 -9.75 25.68
C ILE A 7 26.43 -9.28 26.95
N LEU A 8 25.25 -8.69 26.77
CA LEU A 8 24.30 -8.39 27.82
C LEU A 8 23.12 -9.34 27.76
N ARG A 9 22.60 -9.68 28.93
CA ARG A 9 21.39 -10.46 29.11
C ARG A 9 20.27 -9.59 29.64
N THR A 10 19.08 -9.76 29.09
CA THR A 10 17.84 -9.15 29.60
C THR A 10 16.66 -10.09 29.39
N SER A 11 15.46 -9.72 29.85
CA SER A 11 14.26 -10.51 29.53
C SER A 11 13.92 -10.39 28.04
N GLY A 12 13.38 -11.46 27.44
CA GLY A 12 13.18 -11.52 25.99
C GLY A 12 12.39 -10.32 25.42
N ALA A 13 11.34 -9.90 26.12
CA ALA A 13 10.52 -8.74 25.72
C ALA A 13 11.25 -7.39 25.79
N LYS A 14 12.34 -7.30 26.56
CA LYS A 14 13.15 -6.08 26.73
C LYS A 14 14.38 -6.02 25.82
N THR A 15 14.68 -7.07 25.06
CA THR A 15 15.88 -7.16 24.21
C THR A 15 16.01 -5.98 23.25
N VAL A 16 14.97 -5.71 22.43
CA VAL A 16 14.98 -4.61 21.46
C VAL A 16 14.92 -3.24 22.16
N PRO A 17 14.00 -2.99 23.12
CA PRO A 17 13.99 -1.74 23.88
C PRO A 17 15.33 -1.41 24.57
N LEU A 18 16.02 -2.42 25.11
CA LEU A 18 17.33 -2.24 25.74
C LEU A 18 18.38 -1.80 24.73
N ALA A 19 18.47 -2.46 23.57
CA ALA A 19 19.41 -2.08 22.53
C ALA A 19 19.18 -0.63 22.06
N ILE A 20 17.91 -0.23 21.87
CA ILE A 20 17.54 1.14 21.51
C ILE A 20 17.97 2.13 22.61
N ALA A 21 17.60 1.86 23.86
CA ALA A 21 17.94 2.74 24.99
C ALA A 21 19.45 2.88 25.20
N LEU A 22 20.23 1.82 24.95
CA LEU A 22 21.69 1.87 24.98
C LEU A 22 22.24 2.74 23.85
N CYS A 23 21.74 2.60 22.62
CA CYS A 23 22.13 3.46 21.52
C CYS A 23 21.81 4.94 21.79
N GLU A 24 20.62 5.22 22.33
CA GLU A 24 20.20 6.57 22.72
C GLU A 24 21.08 7.16 23.84
N ALA A 25 21.58 6.32 24.74
CA ALA A 25 22.54 6.70 25.77
C ALA A 25 23.99 6.81 25.27
N GLY A 26 24.23 6.66 23.96
CA GLY A 26 25.54 6.81 23.33
C GLY A 26 26.42 5.55 23.34
N PHE A 27 25.87 4.40 23.71
CA PHE A 27 26.57 3.12 23.57
C PHE A 27 26.46 2.62 22.12
N ASP A 28 27.51 1.96 21.63
CA ASP A 28 27.44 1.21 20.38
C ASP A 28 26.92 -0.20 20.70
N ALA A 29 25.59 -0.32 20.62
CA ALA A 29 24.82 -1.51 20.97
C ALA A 29 24.06 -2.06 19.76
N TRP A 30 23.96 -3.37 19.68
CA TRP A 30 23.26 -4.06 18.60
C TRP A 30 22.61 -5.35 19.09
N THR A 31 21.44 -5.66 18.53
CA THR A 31 20.80 -6.97 18.68
C THR A 31 20.17 -7.33 17.33
N PRO A 32 20.38 -8.56 16.83
CA PRO A 32 19.81 -8.95 15.54
C PRO A 32 18.28 -8.95 15.63
N ARG A 33 17.63 -8.20 14.74
CA ARG A 33 16.17 -8.02 14.72
C ARG A 33 15.54 -8.50 13.42
N ALA A 34 14.32 -9.02 13.54
CA ALA A 34 13.42 -9.29 12.43
C ALA A 34 12.23 -8.33 12.51
N LEU A 35 11.84 -7.76 11.37
CA LEU A 35 10.65 -6.95 11.24
C LEU A 35 9.49 -7.85 10.82
N SER A 36 8.37 -7.75 11.53
CA SER A 36 7.16 -8.51 11.23
C SER A 36 5.98 -7.57 11.06
N LEU A 37 5.17 -7.81 10.02
CA LEU A 37 3.86 -7.19 9.87
C LEU A 37 2.86 -7.93 10.75
N ILE A 38 2.30 -7.25 11.73
CA ILE A 38 1.14 -7.74 12.47
C ILE A 38 -0.09 -7.40 11.64
N ALA A 39 -0.82 -8.44 11.21
CA ALA A 39 -2.03 -8.27 10.43
C ALA A 39 -3.04 -7.37 11.14
N ALA A 40 -3.73 -6.53 10.37
CA ALA A 40 -4.83 -5.73 10.87
C ALA A 40 -5.92 -6.65 11.44
N THR A 41 -6.48 -6.26 12.58
CA THR A 41 -7.70 -6.85 13.11
C THR A 41 -8.84 -5.84 12.97
N LYS A 42 -10.10 -6.26 13.12
CA LYS A 42 -11.24 -5.33 13.08
C LYS A 42 -11.11 -4.12 14.01
N ARG A 43 -10.31 -4.23 15.09
CA ARG A 43 -10.14 -3.18 16.11
C ARG A 43 -8.80 -2.45 16.04
N LYS A 44 -7.81 -2.96 15.30
CA LYS A 44 -6.46 -2.38 15.27
C LYS A 44 -5.89 -2.44 13.86
N PRO A 45 -5.38 -1.32 13.31
CA PRO A 45 -4.73 -1.32 12.02
C PRO A 45 -3.49 -2.23 12.04
N ALA A 46 -3.05 -2.66 10.87
CA ALA A 46 -1.80 -3.40 10.75
C ALA A 46 -0.66 -2.55 11.32
N SER A 47 0.21 -3.17 12.11
CA SER A 47 1.36 -2.50 12.69
C SER A 47 2.62 -3.29 12.43
N GLU A 48 3.71 -2.56 12.22
CA GLU A 48 5.04 -3.14 12.12
C GLU A 48 5.61 -3.32 13.52
N ARG A 49 6.23 -4.48 13.78
CA ARG A 49 6.89 -4.75 15.05
C ARG A 49 8.24 -5.39 14.83
N ALA A 50 9.28 -4.78 15.41
CA ALA A 50 10.58 -5.41 15.54
C ALA A 50 10.55 -6.48 16.64
N ALA A 51 11.04 -7.66 16.33
CA ALA A 51 11.26 -8.76 17.27
C ALA A 51 12.74 -9.18 17.23
N PRO A 52 13.35 -9.54 18.38
CA PRO A 52 14.72 -10.03 18.39
C PRO A 52 14.78 -11.42 17.74
N ILE A 53 15.74 -11.64 16.83
CA ILE A 53 16.05 -12.97 16.27
C ILE A 53 16.63 -13.86 17.36
N VAL A 54 17.49 -13.27 18.19
CA VAL A 54 18.15 -13.93 19.33
C VAL A 54 17.66 -13.26 20.61
N PRO A 55 16.52 -13.71 21.19
CA PRO A 55 15.95 -13.07 22.36
C PRO A 55 16.90 -13.17 23.55
N THR A 56 16.77 -12.21 24.48
CA THR A 56 17.54 -12.06 25.72
C THR A 56 18.96 -11.55 25.55
N PHE A 57 19.50 -11.47 24.34
CA PHE A 57 20.89 -11.08 24.11
C PHE A 57 21.02 -9.74 23.38
N VAL A 58 21.86 -8.86 23.92
CA VAL A 58 22.26 -7.59 23.31
C VAL A 58 23.78 -7.54 23.29
N PHE A 59 24.37 -7.13 22.17
CA PHE A 59 25.81 -6.98 22.00
C PHE A 59 26.18 -5.51 22.18
N VAL A 60 27.23 -5.21 22.93
CA VAL A 60 27.77 -3.85 23.09
C VAL A 60 29.27 -3.88 22.82
N ARG A 61 29.86 -2.80 22.30
CA ARG A 61 31.32 -2.73 22.09
C ARG A 61 32.08 -2.93 23.40
N ALA A 62 33.07 -3.83 23.38
CA ALA A 62 33.88 -4.17 24.56
C ALA A 62 34.65 -2.97 25.11
N GLY A 63 35.06 -2.02 24.25
CA GLY A 63 35.72 -0.78 24.67
C GLY A 63 34.86 0.16 25.52
N GLN A 64 33.56 -0.11 25.65
CA GLN A 64 32.62 0.68 26.47
C GLN A 64 32.26 -0.03 27.80
N LEU A 65 32.93 -1.13 28.15
CA LEU A 65 32.59 -1.96 29.30
C LEU A 65 32.62 -1.19 30.62
N ASP A 66 33.60 -0.32 30.84
CA ASP A 66 33.71 0.49 32.07
C ASP A 66 32.53 1.46 32.21
N ASN A 67 32.15 2.13 31.12
CA ASN A 67 31.00 3.03 31.09
C ASN A 67 29.70 2.25 31.35
N LEU A 68 29.62 1.03 30.84
CA LEU A 68 28.47 0.16 31.03
C LEU A 68 28.34 -0.29 32.49
N TRP A 69 29.45 -0.63 33.17
CA TRP A 69 29.46 -0.92 34.61
C TRP A 69 28.98 0.28 35.43
N ARG A 70 29.48 1.48 35.11
CA ARG A 70 29.03 2.72 35.77
C ARG A 70 27.54 2.93 35.57
N ALA A 71 27.05 2.83 34.34
CA ALA A 71 25.62 2.99 34.02
C ALA A 71 24.74 1.94 34.72
N HIS A 72 25.24 0.70 34.88
CA HIS A 72 24.55 -0.37 35.60
C HIS A 72 24.50 -0.12 37.12
N SER A 73 25.51 0.55 37.69
CA SER A 73 25.58 0.84 39.12
C SER A 73 24.76 2.04 39.58
N LEU A 74 24.19 2.82 38.65
CA LEU A 74 23.37 3.99 38.99
C LEU A 74 22.01 3.55 39.59
N PRO A 75 21.60 4.09 40.76
CA PRO A 75 20.34 3.71 41.41
C PRO A 75 19.09 3.96 40.56
N THR A 76 19.11 5.00 39.74
CA THR A 76 18.03 5.39 38.83
C THR A 76 18.57 5.49 37.42
N SER A 77 18.62 4.35 36.74
CA SER A 77 18.95 4.30 35.32
C SER A 77 17.67 4.24 34.49
N ASN A 78 17.61 5.04 33.41
CA ASN A 78 16.54 4.95 32.42
C ASN A 78 16.66 3.69 31.54
N LEU A 79 17.76 2.95 31.67
CA LEU A 79 18.00 1.74 30.91
C LEU A 79 17.13 0.59 31.45
N PRO A 80 16.49 -0.21 30.58
CA PRO A 80 15.81 -1.43 31.01
C PRO A 80 16.79 -2.35 31.76
N GLY A 81 16.35 -3.02 32.82
CA GLY A 81 17.22 -3.93 33.58
C GLY A 81 17.94 -4.97 32.70
N PHE A 82 19.25 -5.07 32.87
CA PHE A 82 20.13 -5.99 32.15
C PHE A 82 21.25 -6.51 33.06
N HIS A 83 21.89 -7.60 32.65
CA HIS A 83 23.07 -8.16 33.32
C HIS A 83 24.18 -8.35 32.29
N ILE A 84 25.40 -7.97 32.63
CA ILE A 84 26.57 -8.28 31.79
C ILE A 84 26.86 -9.78 31.92
N LEU A 85 26.93 -10.50 30.79
CA LEU A 85 27.22 -11.93 30.81
C LEU A 85 28.63 -12.14 31.37
N GLN A 86 28.73 -12.98 32.41
CA GLN A 86 30.00 -13.39 32.99
C GLN A 86 30.13 -14.91 32.92
N LEU A 87 31.31 -15.38 32.54
CA LEU A 87 31.66 -16.80 32.50
C LEU A 87 33.01 -16.98 33.23
N GLY A 88 33.01 -17.72 34.34
CA GLY A 88 34.22 -17.91 35.15
C GLY A 88 34.79 -16.61 35.73
N GLY A 89 33.92 -15.66 36.12
CA GLY A 89 34.33 -14.37 36.68
C GLY A 89 34.91 -13.38 35.65
N ARG A 90 34.82 -13.68 34.35
CA ARG A 90 35.28 -12.82 33.27
C ARG A 90 34.14 -12.48 32.31
N VAL A 91 34.22 -11.32 31.67
CA VAL A 91 33.30 -10.93 30.59
C VAL A 91 33.85 -11.50 29.28
N PRO A 92 33.12 -12.40 28.59
CA PRO A 92 33.57 -12.91 27.31
C PRO A 92 33.53 -11.81 26.25
N GLU A 93 34.62 -11.67 25.50
CA GLU A 93 34.71 -10.78 24.34
C GLU A 93 34.61 -11.59 23.06
N ILE A 94 33.74 -11.16 22.15
CA ILE A 94 33.48 -11.81 20.87
C ILE A 94 33.99 -10.89 19.76
N GLY A 95 34.76 -11.44 18.83
CA GLY A 95 35.20 -10.68 17.65
C GLY A 95 34.03 -10.40 16.70
N ASP A 96 34.07 -9.26 16.01
CA ASP A 96 33.02 -8.87 15.06
C ASP A 96 32.72 -9.93 13.99
N ALA A 97 33.75 -10.66 13.54
CA ALA A 97 33.62 -11.74 12.56
C ALA A 97 32.66 -12.86 13.01
N THR A 98 32.56 -13.13 14.31
CA THR A 98 31.64 -14.14 14.86
C THR A 98 30.18 -13.71 14.75
N LEU A 99 29.91 -12.41 14.66
CA LEU A 99 28.56 -11.86 14.48
C LEU A 99 28.11 -11.83 13.01
N SER A 100 29.00 -12.19 12.07
CA SER A 100 28.70 -12.16 10.62
C SER A 100 27.50 -13.03 10.25
N SER A 101 27.36 -14.21 10.84
CA SER A 101 26.23 -15.11 10.61
C SER A 101 24.92 -14.50 11.10
N LEU A 102 24.91 -13.86 12.28
CA LEU A 102 23.75 -13.17 12.82
C LEU A 102 23.35 -11.95 11.97
N ARG A 103 24.33 -11.19 11.44
CA ARG A 103 24.06 -10.10 10.49
C ARG A 103 23.48 -10.63 9.17
N ALA A 104 23.96 -11.77 8.69
CA ALA A 104 23.40 -12.42 7.51
C ALA A 104 21.95 -12.90 7.74
N GLU A 105 21.63 -13.39 8.94
CA GLU A 105 20.25 -13.70 9.32
C GLU A 105 19.35 -12.47 9.41
N GLU A 106 19.84 -11.38 10.01
CA GLU A 106 19.12 -10.10 10.04
C GLU A 106 18.84 -9.59 8.62
N ALA A 107 19.83 -9.63 7.72
CA ALA A 107 19.64 -9.26 6.31
C ALA A 107 18.64 -10.19 5.59
N ARG A 108 18.63 -11.49 5.90
CA ARG A 108 17.60 -12.42 5.38
C ARG A 108 16.21 -12.06 5.88
N ALA A 109 16.06 -11.78 7.18
CA ALA A 109 14.80 -11.38 7.77
C ALA A 109 14.27 -10.08 7.15
N LEU A 110 15.15 -9.11 6.89
CA LEU A 110 14.80 -7.86 6.22
C LEU A 110 14.26 -8.10 4.79
N ARG A 111 14.92 -8.95 3.99
CA ARG A 111 14.44 -9.29 2.65
C ARG A 111 13.06 -9.96 2.66
N VAL A 112 12.80 -10.83 3.64
CA VAL A 112 11.48 -11.47 3.80
C VAL A 112 10.43 -10.41 4.13
N TYR A 113 10.75 -9.48 5.03
CA TYR A 113 9.86 -8.36 5.37
C TYR A 113 9.55 -7.47 4.16
N GLU A 114 10.57 -7.05 3.41
CA GLU A 114 10.40 -6.23 2.20
C GLU A 114 9.53 -6.93 1.16
N ALA A 115 9.73 -8.24 0.95
CA ALA A 115 8.91 -9.02 0.04
C ALA A 115 7.43 -9.09 0.50
N GLN A 116 7.17 -9.18 1.81
CA GLN A 116 5.81 -9.16 2.36
C GLN A 116 5.14 -7.79 2.15
N VAL A 117 5.86 -6.69 2.38
CA VAL A 117 5.35 -5.33 2.15
C VAL A 117 5.02 -5.14 0.67
N ALA A 118 5.94 -5.49 -0.24
CA ALA A 118 5.71 -5.39 -1.67
C ALA A 118 4.52 -6.22 -2.15
N ALA A 119 4.35 -7.44 -1.62
CA ALA A 119 3.20 -8.29 -1.93
C ALA A 119 1.87 -7.70 -1.45
N ARG A 120 1.84 -7.09 -0.25
CA ARG A 120 0.65 -6.40 0.27
C ARG A 120 0.27 -5.23 -0.64
N ASP A 121 1.23 -4.38 -0.96
CA ASP A 121 0.98 -3.17 -1.74
C ASP A 121 0.53 -3.51 -3.17
N ALA A 122 1.09 -4.56 -3.78
CA ALA A 122 0.63 -5.09 -5.07
C ALA A 122 -0.81 -5.63 -5.00
N GLY A 123 -1.17 -6.29 -3.90
CA GLY A 123 -2.54 -6.76 -3.65
C GLY A 123 -3.53 -5.60 -3.55
N GLU A 124 -3.19 -4.54 -2.80
CA GLU A 124 -4.00 -3.34 -2.68
C GLU A 124 -4.18 -2.61 -4.03
N ALA A 125 -3.10 -2.49 -4.81
CA ALA A 125 -3.16 -1.90 -6.14
C ALA A 125 -4.09 -2.69 -7.08
N ARG A 126 -4.02 -4.03 -7.02
CA ARG A 126 -4.91 -4.91 -7.78
C ARG A 126 -6.37 -4.74 -7.35
N ALA A 127 -6.64 -4.65 -6.05
CA ALA A 127 -7.99 -4.45 -5.52
C ALA A 127 -8.59 -3.12 -6.01
N LYS A 128 -7.82 -2.02 -5.91
CA LYS A 128 -8.22 -0.69 -6.42
C LYS A 128 -8.53 -0.72 -7.91
N ARG A 129 -7.71 -1.41 -8.71
CA ARG A 129 -7.94 -1.55 -10.15
C ARG A 129 -9.22 -2.33 -10.46
N ILE A 130 -9.48 -3.42 -9.74
CA ILE A 130 -10.72 -4.19 -9.90
C ILE A 130 -11.93 -3.33 -9.54
N GLU A 131 -11.85 -2.55 -8.47
CA GLU A 131 -12.91 -1.64 -8.06
C GLU A 131 -13.18 -0.55 -9.11
N GLN A 132 -12.14 0.09 -9.65
CA GLN A 132 -12.27 1.06 -10.75
C GLN A 132 -12.94 0.46 -11.98
N LEU A 133 -12.52 -0.74 -12.38
CA LEU A 133 -13.15 -1.44 -13.50
C LEU A 133 -14.62 -1.77 -13.21
N ARG A 134 -14.96 -2.14 -11.97
CA ARG A 134 -16.35 -2.42 -11.57
C ARG A 134 -17.21 -1.15 -11.60
N THR A 135 -16.71 -0.02 -11.09
CA THR A 135 -17.45 1.24 -11.10
C THR A 135 -17.66 1.75 -12.52
N GLU A 136 -16.65 1.63 -13.38
CA GLU A 136 -16.76 1.99 -14.79
C GLU A 136 -17.77 1.10 -15.53
N GLN A 137 -17.71 -0.22 -15.33
CA GLN A 137 -18.68 -1.16 -15.91
C GLN A 137 -20.10 -0.88 -15.41
N ALA A 138 -20.28 -0.60 -14.12
CA ALA A 138 -21.57 -0.22 -13.55
C ALA A 138 -22.10 1.07 -14.18
N ARG A 139 -21.25 2.08 -14.38
CA ARG A 139 -21.61 3.34 -15.06
C ARG A 139 -22.04 3.10 -16.51
N ARG A 140 -21.27 2.32 -17.28
CA ARG A 140 -21.63 1.97 -18.67
C ARG A 140 -22.94 1.18 -18.74
N LYS A 141 -23.17 0.25 -17.80
CA LYS A 141 -24.42 -0.52 -17.71
C LYS A 141 -25.62 0.38 -17.35
N ALA A 142 -25.43 1.35 -16.46
CA ALA A 142 -26.46 2.31 -16.10
C ALA A 142 -26.87 3.16 -17.33
N LEU A 143 -25.89 3.70 -18.07
CA LEU A 143 -26.16 4.46 -19.32
C LEU A 143 -26.93 3.63 -20.35
N ARG A 144 -26.57 2.34 -20.54
CA ARG A 144 -27.29 1.45 -21.46
C ARG A 144 -28.72 1.12 -21.04
N THR A 145 -29.04 1.27 -19.76
CA THR A 145 -30.39 1.00 -19.25
C THR A 145 -31.29 2.24 -19.36
N GLU A 146 -30.70 3.43 -19.55
CA GLU A 146 -31.43 4.68 -19.67
C GLU A 146 -32.30 4.67 -20.94
N VAL A 147 -33.61 4.82 -20.73
CA VAL A 147 -34.59 4.94 -21.80
C VAL A 147 -34.75 6.42 -22.09
N LYS A 148 -34.42 6.86 -23.31
CA LYS A 148 -34.73 8.22 -23.76
C LYS A 148 -36.02 8.18 -24.56
N ALA A 149 -36.86 9.19 -24.37
CA ALA A 149 -38.03 9.39 -25.21
C ALA A 149 -37.65 10.36 -26.34
N ILE A 150 -37.33 9.79 -27.49
CA ILE A 150 -37.09 10.51 -28.75
C ILE A 150 -38.16 10.04 -29.75
N ALA A 151 -38.83 10.97 -30.43
CA ALA A 151 -39.88 10.65 -31.37
C ALA A 151 -39.31 10.27 -32.75
N ALA A 152 -40.06 9.48 -33.51
CA ALA A 152 -39.74 9.25 -34.92
C ALA A 152 -39.84 10.58 -35.69
N GLY A 153 -38.85 10.84 -36.55
CA GLY A 153 -38.69 12.10 -37.28
C GLY A 153 -37.75 13.11 -36.62
N ASP A 154 -37.43 12.95 -35.33
CA ASP A 154 -36.51 13.88 -34.63
C ASP A 154 -35.09 13.79 -35.20
N ALA A 155 -34.43 14.95 -35.34
CA ALA A 155 -33.02 15.04 -35.66
C ALA A 155 -32.17 14.80 -34.41
N VAL A 156 -31.21 13.88 -34.50
CA VAL A 156 -30.32 13.48 -33.41
C VAL A 156 -28.87 13.53 -33.84
N THR A 157 -27.99 13.93 -32.92
CA THR A 157 -26.54 13.81 -33.08
C THR A 157 -26.04 12.57 -32.35
N VAL A 158 -25.17 11.80 -32.97
CA VAL A 158 -24.49 10.67 -32.32
C VAL A 158 -23.23 11.19 -31.63
N THR A 159 -23.09 10.99 -30.33
CA THR A 159 -21.95 11.53 -29.56
C THR A 159 -20.90 10.47 -29.22
N ASP A 160 -21.31 9.22 -28.97
CA ASP A 160 -20.44 8.22 -28.34
C ASP A 160 -20.41 6.88 -29.10
N ALA A 161 -20.55 6.95 -30.43
CA ALA A 161 -20.34 5.82 -31.33
C ALA A 161 -19.12 6.11 -32.25
N PRO A 162 -17.99 5.40 -32.11
CA PRO A 162 -16.73 5.77 -32.79
C PRO A 162 -16.84 5.95 -34.31
N ALA A 163 -17.72 5.19 -34.97
CA ALA A 163 -17.91 5.26 -36.42
C ALA A 163 -18.86 6.38 -36.89
N PHE A 164 -19.67 6.94 -35.98
CA PHE A 164 -20.74 7.89 -36.31
C PHE A 164 -20.68 9.17 -35.46
N ALA A 165 -19.67 9.32 -34.61
CA ALA A 165 -19.56 10.44 -33.68
C ALA A 165 -19.54 11.78 -34.45
N GLY A 166 -20.41 12.71 -34.03
CA GLY A 166 -20.63 14.00 -34.66
C GLY A 166 -21.60 13.97 -35.85
N MET A 167 -22.04 12.81 -36.32
CA MET A 167 -23.02 12.73 -37.39
C MET A 167 -24.42 13.09 -36.89
N VAL A 168 -25.17 13.79 -37.73
CA VAL A 168 -26.58 14.12 -37.52
C VAL A 168 -27.42 13.22 -38.41
N GLY A 169 -28.41 12.55 -37.82
CA GLY A 169 -29.37 11.72 -38.54
C GLY A 169 -30.78 11.94 -38.02
N THR A 170 -31.75 11.34 -38.69
CA THR A 170 -33.16 11.35 -38.28
C THR A 170 -33.58 10.00 -37.75
N ILE A 171 -34.39 10.00 -36.69
CA ILE A 171 -34.94 8.79 -36.10
C ILE A 171 -36.01 8.22 -37.03
N VAL A 172 -35.82 6.98 -37.48
CA VAL A 172 -36.81 6.26 -38.30
C VAL A 172 -37.78 5.50 -37.40
N SER A 173 -37.25 4.79 -36.41
CA SER A 173 -38.05 4.03 -35.43
C SER A 173 -37.21 3.73 -34.18
N GLY A 174 -37.82 3.30 -33.09
CA GLY A 174 -37.08 2.86 -31.90
C GLY A 174 -37.97 2.43 -30.74
N ASN A 175 -37.33 1.87 -29.71
CA ASN A 175 -37.98 1.33 -28.52
C ASN A 175 -37.57 2.06 -27.22
N GLY A 176 -36.93 3.22 -27.35
CA GLY A 176 -36.43 4.03 -26.24
C GLY A 176 -35.05 3.62 -25.69
N ARG A 177 -34.61 2.37 -25.89
CA ARG A 177 -33.24 1.91 -25.54
C ARG A 177 -32.31 1.90 -26.74
N SER A 178 -32.85 1.63 -27.92
CA SER A 178 -32.17 1.76 -29.20
C SER A 178 -33.11 2.37 -30.22
N TYR A 179 -32.49 3.04 -31.19
CA TYR A 179 -33.17 3.73 -32.27
C TYR A 179 -32.51 3.38 -33.59
N VAL A 180 -33.31 3.25 -34.64
CA VAL A 180 -32.87 3.13 -36.01
C VAL A 180 -32.73 4.55 -36.56
N VAL A 181 -31.50 4.92 -36.93
CA VAL A 181 -31.16 6.27 -37.40
C VAL A 181 -30.79 6.22 -38.88
N GLY A 182 -31.39 7.13 -39.65
CA GLY A 182 -31.03 7.38 -41.04
C GLY A 182 -30.12 8.60 -41.18
N PHE A 183 -29.00 8.47 -41.90
CA PHE A 183 -28.04 9.56 -42.16
C PHE A 183 -28.15 10.14 -43.58
N GLY A 184 -29.36 10.17 -44.16
CA GLY A 184 -29.60 10.75 -45.49
C GLY A 184 -29.25 9.84 -46.69
N GLY A 185 -29.09 8.53 -46.49
CA GLY A 185 -28.91 7.52 -47.54
C GLY A 185 -29.82 6.30 -47.35
N SER A 186 -29.67 5.27 -48.20
CA SER A 186 -30.51 4.05 -48.14
C SER A 186 -30.15 3.06 -47.02
N ARG A 187 -29.20 3.42 -46.14
CA ARG A 187 -28.74 2.56 -45.05
C ARG A 187 -29.15 3.16 -43.71
N GLU A 188 -29.79 2.32 -42.92
CA GLU A 188 -30.23 2.62 -41.57
C GLU A 188 -29.34 1.87 -40.57
N TRP A 189 -29.07 2.49 -39.43
CA TRP A 189 -28.21 1.92 -38.39
C TRP A 189 -28.92 1.93 -37.05
N THR A 190 -28.87 0.81 -36.34
CA THR A 190 -29.35 0.72 -34.96
C THR A 190 -28.29 1.30 -34.02
N ILE A 191 -28.65 2.36 -33.29
CA ILE A 191 -27.79 3.08 -32.36
C ILE A 191 -28.45 3.07 -30.97
N GLU A 192 -27.64 2.88 -29.92
CA GLU A 192 -28.15 2.87 -28.54
C GLU A 192 -28.56 4.29 -28.12
N ALA A 193 -29.68 4.44 -27.42
CA ALA A 193 -30.29 5.73 -27.10
C ALA A 193 -29.37 6.65 -26.28
N TRP A 194 -28.51 6.09 -25.41
CA TRP A 194 -27.55 6.86 -24.63
C TRP A 194 -26.48 7.55 -25.50
N GLN A 195 -26.23 7.06 -26.73
CA GLN A 195 -25.31 7.64 -27.70
C GLN A 195 -25.94 8.77 -28.52
N LEU A 196 -27.24 9.02 -28.37
CA LEU A 196 -28.00 10.01 -29.14
C LEU A 196 -28.31 11.23 -28.27
N VAL A 197 -28.11 12.42 -28.85
CA VAL A 197 -28.51 13.70 -28.26
C VAL A 197 -29.48 14.38 -29.23
N PRO A 198 -30.69 14.78 -28.81
CA PRO A 198 -31.60 15.55 -29.66
C PRO A 198 -30.91 16.83 -30.12
N VAL A 199 -30.90 17.09 -31.43
CA VAL A 199 -30.46 18.39 -31.94
C VAL A 199 -31.55 19.37 -31.52
N ALA A 200 -31.19 20.36 -30.70
CA ALA A 200 -32.09 21.47 -30.43
C ALA A 200 -32.39 22.13 -31.77
N VAL A 201 -33.56 21.83 -32.33
CA VAL A 201 -34.02 22.49 -33.53
C VAL A 201 -34.19 23.94 -33.13
N CYS A 202 -33.27 24.79 -33.56
CA CYS A 202 -33.43 26.22 -33.45
C CYS A 202 -34.60 26.55 -34.37
N SER A 203 -35.81 26.55 -33.81
CA SER A 203 -37.01 26.95 -34.53
C SER A 203 -36.70 28.29 -35.19
N PRO A 204 -36.75 28.40 -36.53
CA PRO A 204 -36.52 29.68 -37.17
C PRO A 204 -37.55 30.64 -36.62
N SER A 205 -37.07 31.67 -35.92
CA SER A 205 -37.92 32.69 -35.30
C SER A 205 -38.91 33.19 -36.32
N THR A 206 -40.20 33.03 -36.03
CA THR A 206 -41.30 33.67 -36.76
C THR A 206 -41.03 35.17 -36.81
N ARG A 207 -40.47 35.66 -37.92
CA ARG A 207 -40.50 37.08 -38.28
C ARG A 207 -41.94 37.39 -38.67
N ALA A 208 -42.75 37.76 -37.69
CA ALA A 208 -43.97 38.48 -37.94
C ALA A 208 -43.57 39.92 -38.33
N ALA A 209 -43.99 40.31 -39.53
CA ALA A 209 -43.89 41.65 -40.09
C ALA A 209 -44.83 42.63 -39.37
#